data_AF-A0A9D0AD35-F1
#
_entry.id   AF-A0A9D0AD35-F1
#
_cell.length_a   1.000
_cell.length_b   1.000
_cell.length_c   1.000
_cell.angle_alpha   90.00
_cell.angle_beta   90.00
_cell.angle_gamma   90.00
#
_symmetry.space_group_name_H-M   'P 1'
#
loop_
_entity.id
_entity.type
_entity.pdbx_description
1 polymer ?
#
loop_
_entity_poly.entity_id
_entity_poly.type
_entity_poly.pdbx_seq_one_letter_code
_entity_poly.pdbx_strand_id
1 'polypeptide(L)' 'MAQQKDKLDGIRRAAILLMCLGEETAARVMREMADDEIFRITRAMAEIDHIPEDVKLAVLSEFELSAESQ' A
#
# COMPACT_ATOMS: atom_id res chain seq x y z
N MET A 1 17.12 -7.73 19.06
CA MET A 1 17.55 -7.22 17.75
C MET A 1 16.35 -7.41 16.82
N ALA A 2 15.68 -6.32 16.46
CA ALA A 2 14.37 -6.36 15.79
C ALA A 2 14.51 -6.87 14.35
N GLN A 3 13.57 -7.73 13.97
CA GLN A 3 13.63 -8.62 12.82
C GLN A 3 13.74 -7.84 11.50
N GLN A 4 14.87 -8.04 10.83
CA GLN A 4 15.06 -7.79 9.41
C GLN A 4 14.33 -8.92 8.66
N LYS A 5 13.06 -8.73 8.34
CA LYS A 5 12.31 -9.56 7.40
C LYS A 5 12.03 -8.68 6.18
N ASP A 6 12.59 -9.07 5.04
CA ASP A 6 12.24 -8.70 3.67
C ASP A 6 10.74 -8.47 3.46
N LYS A 7 10.25 -7.31 3.89
CA LYS A 7 8.87 -6.87 3.75
C LYS A 7 8.94 -5.64 2.88
N LEU A 8 8.13 -5.59 1.82
CA LEU A 8 7.84 -4.31 1.19
C LEU A 8 7.58 -3.28 2.31
N ASP A 9 8.24 -2.13 2.22
CA ASP A 9 8.03 -1.03 3.16
C ASP A 9 6.51 -0.78 3.29
N GLY A 10 6.02 -0.52 4.52
CA GLY A 10 4.59 -0.35 4.77
C GLY A 10 3.96 0.71 3.85
N ILE A 11 4.73 1.76 3.55
CA ILE A 11 4.37 2.80 2.59
C ILE A 11 4.24 2.26 1.16
N ARG A 12 5.18 1.42 0.71
CA ARG A 12 5.13 0.81 -0.62
C ARG A 12 3.93 -0.13 -0.77
N ARG A 13 3.57 -0.87 0.27
CA ARG A 13 2.35 -1.72 0.26
C ARG A 13 1.09 -0.89 0.20
N ALA A 14 1.00 0.17 1.01
CA ALA A 14 -0.12 1.11 0.95
C ALA A 14 -0.25 1.74 -0.44
N ALA A 15 0.86 2.16 -1.04
CA ALA A 15 0.88 2.69 -2.41
C ALA A 15 0.34 1.70 -3.43
N ILE A 16 0.84 0.45 -3.44
CA ILE A 16 0.37 -0.61 -4.35
C ILE A 16 -1.11 -0.90 -4.13
N LEU A 17 -1.55 -1.04 -2.87
CA LEU A 17 -2.95 -1.31 -2.54
C LEU A 17 -3.86 -0.20 -3.07
N LEU A 18 -3.53 1.06 -2.81
CA LEU A 18 -4.29 2.22 -3.28
C LEU A 18 -4.31 2.31 -4.81
N MET A 19 -3.20 1.99 -5.49
CA MET A 19 -3.16 1.89 -6.96
C MET A 19 -4.05 0.76 -7.49
N CYS A 20 -4.24 -0.33 -6.73
CA CYS A 20 -5.14 -1.43 -7.09
C CYS A 20 -6.62 -1.09 -6.86
N LEU A 21 -6.93 -0.27 -5.86
CA LEU A 21 -8.30 0.14 -5.50
C LEU A 21 -8.91 1.16 -6.49
N GLY A 22 -8.07 1.81 -7.30
CA GLY A 22 -8.50 2.83 -8.26
C GLY A 22 -8.67 4.22 -7.64
N GLU A 23 -8.75 5.23 -8.51
CA GLU A 23 -8.68 6.65 -8.12
C GLU A 23 -9.74 7.07 -7.11
N GLU A 24 -11.02 6.73 -7.34
CA GLU A 24 -12.12 7.16 -6.49
C GLU A 24 -12.01 6.59 -5.06
N THR A 25 -11.74 5.28 -4.95
CA THR A 25 -11.58 4.60 -3.67
C THR A 25 -10.33 5.07 -2.94
N ALA A 26 -9.21 5.21 -3.65
CA ALA A 26 -7.95 5.69 -3.07
C ALA A 26 -8.10 7.11 -2.53
N ALA A 27 -8.77 8.01 -3.24
CA ALA A 27 -9.02 9.38 -2.79
C ALA A 27 -9.90 9.44 -1.53
N ARG A 28 -10.83 8.50 -1.35
CA ARG A 28 -11.61 8.37 -0.10
C ARG A 28 -10.73 7.95 1.07
N VAL A 29 -9.84 6.98 0.85
CA VAL A 29 -8.92 6.49 1.91
C VAL A 29 -7.90 7.57 2.27
N MET A 30 -7.27 8.21 1.28
CA MET A 30 -6.27 9.26 1.51
C MET A 30 -6.81 10.45 2.31
N ARG A 31 -8.11 10.77 2.19
CA ARG A 31 -8.74 11.86 2.96
C ARG A 31 -8.74 11.65 4.48
N GLU A 32 -8.59 10.41 4.94
CA GLU A 32 -8.55 10.06 6.36
C GLU A 32 -7.11 10.02 6.91
N MET A 33 -6.10 10.30 6.07
CA MET A 33 -4.68 10.22 6.41
C MET A 33 -4.09 11.61 6.71
N ALA A 34 -2.99 11.65 7.46
CA ALA A 34 -2.26 12.90 7.66
C ALA A 34 -1.48 13.33 6.40
N ASP A 35 -1.26 14.63 6.22
CA ASP A 35 -0.57 15.19 5.03
C ASP A 35 0.81 14.57 4.79
N ASP A 36 1.55 14.26 5.86
CA ASP A 36 2.87 13.64 5.77
C ASP A 36 2.79 12.18 5.28
N GLU A 37 1.75 11.45 5.66
CA GLU A 37 1.50 10.09 5.19
C GLU A 37 1.09 10.08 3.71
N ILE A 38 0.21 10.99 3.32
CA ILE A 38 -0.21 11.18 1.91
C ILE A 38 1.02 11.48 1.05
N PHE A 39 1.89 12.39 1.49
CA PHE A 39 3.10 12.75 0.76
C PHE A 39 4.03 11.54 0.57
N ARG A 40 4.26 10.76 1.63
CA ARG A 40 5.10 9.55 1.58
C ARG A 40 4.55 8.50 0.63
N ILE A 41 3.24 8.27 0.66
CA ILE A 41 2.56 7.30 -0.21
C ILE A 41 2.60 7.76 -1.66
N THR A 42 2.27 9.02 -1.93
CA THR A 42 2.27 9.58 -3.29
C THR A 42 3.66 9.53 -3.90
N ARG A 43 4.69 9.83 -3.11
CA ARG A 43 6.09 9.67 -3.54
C ARG A 43 6.41 8.21 -3.88
N ALA A 44 5.99 7.27 -3.05
CA ALA A 44 6.20 5.85 -3.34
C ALA A 44 5.44 5.39 -4.60
N MET A 45 4.23 5.90 -4.85
CA MET A 45 3.48 5.65 -6.09
C MET A 45 4.24 6.15 -7.32
N ALA A 46 4.83 7.34 -7.25
CA ALA A 46 5.61 7.91 -8.35
C ALA A 46 6.91 7.14 -8.65
N GLU A 47 7.46 6.40 -7.66
CA GLU A 47 8.63 5.55 -7.81
C GLU A 47 8.30 4.15 -8.36
N ILE A 48 7.01 3.82 -8.56
CA ILE A 48 6.55 2.52 -9.04
C ILE A 48 6.25 2.62 -10.54
N ASP A 49 7.18 2.16 -11.37
CA ASP A 49 6.98 2.07 -12.82
C ASP A 49 6.12 0.86 -13.23
N HIS A 50 6.35 -0.28 -12.57
CA HIS A 50 5.66 -1.53 -12.87
C HIS A 50 5.45 -2.33 -11.59
N ILE A 51 4.25 -2.89 -11.44
CA ILE A 51 3.88 -3.78 -10.33
C ILE A 51 3.75 -5.19 -10.88
N PRO A 52 4.69 -6.10 -10.54
CA PRO A 52 4.56 -7.52 -10.87
C PRO A 52 3.25 -8.12 -10.32
N GLU A 53 2.66 -9.06 -11.05
CA GLU A 53 1.38 -9.68 -10.68
C GLU A 53 1.44 -10.41 -9.33
N ASP A 54 2.54 -11.12 -9.06
CA ASP A 54 2.80 -11.79 -7.79
C ASP A 54 2.82 -10.81 -6.61
N VAL A 55 3.41 -9.62 -6.79
CA VAL A 55 3.44 -8.57 -5.77
C VAL A 55 2.04 -7.99 -5.54
N LYS A 56 1.28 -7.76 -6.62
CA LYS A 56 -0.12 -7.29 -6.51
C LYS A 56 -0.97 -8.29 -5.72
N LEU A 57 -0.89 -9.57 -6.07
CA LEU A 57 -1.64 -10.64 -5.39
C LEU A 57 -1.22 -10.79 -3.92
N ALA A 58 0.08 -10.71 -3.63
CA ALA A 58 0.60 -10.77 -2.27
C ALA A 58 0.07 -9.62 -1.40
N VAL A 59 0.06 -8.39 -1.91
CA VAL A 59 -0.45 -7.21 -1.18
C VAL A 59 -1.96 -7.33 -0.92
N LEU A 60 -2.73 -7.79 -1.91
CA LEU A 60 -4.18 -8.00 -1.75
C LEU A 60 -4.49 -9.09 -0.73
N SER A 61 -3.78 -10.23 -0.81
CA SER A 61 -3.95 -11.34 0.15
C SER A 61 -3.55 -10.95 1.57
N GLU A 62 -2.48 -10.16 1.75
CA GLU A 62 -2.09 -9.64 3.07
C GLU A 62 -3.17 -8.72 3.65
N PHE A 63 -3.82 -7.90 2.81
CA PHE A 63 -4.90 -7.02 3.24
C PHE A 63 -6.16 -7.80 3.64
N GLU A 64 -6.61 -8.77 2.85
CA GLU A 64 -7.78 -9.61 3.16
C GLU A 64 -7.61 -10.34 4.51
N LEU A 65 -6.44 -10.95 4.74
CA LEU A 65 -6.14 -11.64 6.01
C LEU A 65 -6.19 -10.68 7.22
N SER A 66 -5.74 -9.44 7.02
CA SER A 66 -5.76 -8.41 8.06
C SER A 66 -7.16 -7.85 8.32
N ALA A 67 -8.03 -7.84 7.30
CA ALA A 67 -9.40 -7.33 7.39
C ALA A 67 -10.35 -8.33 8.08
N GLU A 68 -10.15 -9.63 7.91
CA GLU A 68 -10.90 -10.68 8.62
C GLU A 68 -10.58 -10.76 10.11
N SER A 69 -9.45 -10.20 10.53
CA SER A 69 -8.95 -10.23 11.91
C SER A 69 -9.46 -9.08 12.78
N GLN A 70 -10.42 -8.28 12.29
CA GLN A 70 -10.98 -7.10 12.97
C GLN A 70 -12.48 -7.24 13.23
#